data_AF-A0A1J5SIC2-F1
#
_entry.id   AF-A0A1J5SIC2-F1
#
_cell.length_a   1.000
_cell.length_b   1.000
_cell.length_c   1.000
_cell.angle_alpha   90.00
_cell.angle_beta   90.00
_cell.angle_gamma   90.00
#
_symmetry.space_group_name_H-M   'P 1'
#
loop_
_entity.id
_entity.type
_entity.pdbx_description
1 polymer ?
#
loop_
_entity_poly.entity_id
_entity_poly.type
_entity_poly.pdbx_seq_one_letter_code
_entity_poly.pdbx_strand_id
1 'polypeptide(L)'
;MSAIKIQLDSAEFAAVSRYARELNVKPEDVAYAALNRLMLASENKEAREDILDTKAWRGDNLPLWSDSAGSIHAYESMPDEEPAPHRRQG
;
A
#
# COMPACT_ATOMS: atom_id res chain seq x y z
N MET A 1 -24.30 7.80 14.36
CA MET A 1 -23.80 7.37 13.04
C MET A 1 -22.29 7.24 13.13
N SER A 2 -21.74 6.06 12.83
CA SER A 2 -20.28 5.89 12.72
C SER A 2 -19.83 6.39 11.35
N ALA A 3 -18.87 7.31 11.32
CA ALA A 3 -18.22 7.77 10.09
C ALA A 3 -16.82 7.17 10.01
N ILE A 4 -16.50 6.54 8.89
CA ILE A 4 -15.14 6.04 8.59
C ILE A 4 -14.41 7.14 7.82
N LYS A 5 -13.20 7.49 8.28
CA LYS A 5 -12.30 8.41 7.57
C LYS A 5 -11.10 7.62 7.07
N ILE A 6 -10.81 7.70 5.77
CA ILE A 6 -9.57 7.19 5.19
C ILE A 6 -8.58 8.34 5.23
N GLN A 7 -7.42 8.11 5.84
CA GLN A 7 -6.28 9.02 5.79
C GLN A 7 -5.27 8.40 4.84
N LEU A 8 -4.85 9.19 3.86
CA LEU A 8 -3.85 8.83 2.87
C LEU A 8 -2.65 9.76 3.04
N ASP A 9 -1.45 9.21 2.97
CA ASP A 9 -0.22 10.02 2.93
C ASP A 9 -0.10 10.74 1.58
N SER A 10 0.80 11.72 1.50
CA SER A 10 0.95 12.56 0.30
C SER A 10 1.18 11.74 -0.97
N ALA A 11 1.96 10.66 -0.91
CA ALA A 11 2.25 9.81 -2.07
C ALA A 11 1.04 8.98 -2.51
N GLU A 12 0.25 8.50 -1.55
CA GLU A 12 -0.99 7.75 -1.80
C GLU A 12 -2.06 8.68 -2.38
N PHE A 13 -2.25 9.85 -1.75
CA PHE A 13 -3.23 10.83 -2.21
C PHE A 13 -2.91 11.36 -3.61
N ALA A 14 -1.63 11.55 -3.94
CA ALA A 14 -1.20 11.96 -5.27
C ALA A 14 -1.60 10.93 -6.36
N ALA A 15 -1.37 9.64 -6.09
CA ALA A 15 -1.75 8.55 -7.00
C ALA A 15 -3.27 8.50 -7.20
N VAL A 16 -4.05 8.52 -6.10
CA VAL A 16 -5.52 8.51 -6.17
C VAL A 16 -6.05 9.74 -6.90
N SER A 17 -5.48 10.92 -6.62
CA SER A 17 -5.89 12.18 -7.26
C SER A 17 -5.60 12.19 -8.76
N ARG A 18 -4.47 11.62 -9.19
CA ARG A 18 -4.15 11.49 -10.62
C ARG A 18 -5.17 10.59 -11.31
N TYR A 19 -5.45 9.43 -10.72
CA TYR A 19 -6.43 8.50 -11.29
C TYR A 19 -7.84 9.09 -11.34
N ALA A 20 -8.27 9.76 -10.28
CA ALA A 20 -9.57 10.46 -10.26
C ALA A 20 -9.65 11.54 -11.35
N ARG A 21 -8.56 12.29 -11.58
CA ARG A 21 -8.49 13.31 -12.64
C ARG A 21 -8.62 12.71 -14.03
N GLU A 22 -7.99 11.57 -14.29
CA GLU A 22 -8.11 10.86 -15.59
C GLU A 22 -9.55 10.43 -15.89
N LEU A 23 -10.31 10.09 -14.85
CA LEU A 23 -11.71 9.69 -14.94
C LEU A 23 -12.71 10.86 -14.81
N ASN A 24 -12.22 12.09 -14.57
CA ASN A 24 -13.04 13.26 -14.28
C ASN A 24 -14.02 13.07 -13.10
N VAL A 25 -13.54 12.46 -12.02
CA VAL A 25 -14.27 12.24 -10.76
C VAL A 25 -13.48 12.78 -9.57
N LYS A 26 -14.04 12.71 -8.36
CA LYS A 26 -13.33 13.08 -7.13
C LYS A 26 -12.56 11.89 -6.54
N PRO A 27 -11.47 12.12 -5.78
CA PRO A 27 -10.78 11.06 -5.04
C PRO A 27 -11.71 10.25 -4.13
N GLU A 28 -12.73 10.88 -3.53
CA GLU A 28 -13.73 10.22 -2.70
C GLU A 28 -14.56 9.20 -3.49
N ASP A 29 -14.85 9.47 -4.76
CA ASP A 29 -15.60 8.54 -5.62
C ASP A 29 -14.77 7.28 -5.89
N VAL A 30 -13.44 7.42 -6.06
CA VAL A 30 -12.51 6.30 -6.21
C VAL A 30 -12.48 5.46 -4.93
N ALA A 31 -12.35 6.11 -3.77
CA ALA A 31 -12.33 5.42 -2.48
C ALA A 31 -13.64 4.66 -2.22
N TYR A 32 -14.78 5.28 -2.53
CA TYR A 32 -16.08 4.64 -2.39
C TYR A 32 -16.25 3.47 -3.36
N ALA A 33 -15.81 3.62 -4.61
CA ALA A 33 -15.85 2.53 -5.59
C ALA A 33 -14.98 1.34 -5.19
N ALA A 34 -13.80 1.58 -4.61
CA ALA A 34 -12.94 0.53 -4.07
C ALA A 34 -13.63 -0.24 -2.93
N LEU A 35 -14.22 0.49 -1.96
CA LEU A 35 -15.00 -0.13 -0.89
C LEU A 35 -16.17 -0.95 -1.43
N ASN A 36 -16.96 -0.39 -2.35
CA ASN A 36 -18.10 -1.07 -2.93
C ASN A 36 -17.68 -2.36 -3.65
N ARG A 37 -16.63 -2.32 -4.47
CA ARG A 37 -16.10 -3.50 -5.17
C ARG A 37 -15.64 -4.59 -4.18
N LEU A 38 -14.94 -4.20 -3.12
CA LEU A 38 -14.46 -5.15 -2.12
C LEU A 38 -15.61 -5.81 -1.36
N MET A 39 -16.63 -5.02 -0.98
CA MET A 39 -17.80 -5.54 -0.29
C MET A 39 -18.64 -6.46 -1.19
N LEU A 40 -18.78 -6.14 -2.48
CA LEU A 40 -19.43 -7.03 -3.46
C LEU A 40 -18.66 -8.34 -3.65
N ALA A 41 -17.34 -8.33 -3.47
CA ALA A 41 -16.50 -9.51 -3.53
C ALA A 41 -16.31 -10.22 -2.17
N SER A 42 -17.09 -9.87 -1.13
CA SER A 42 -16.85 -10.33 0.24
C SER A 42 -16.93 -11.85 0.46
N GLU A 43 -17.64 -12.58 -0.40
CA GLU A 43 -17.68 -14.06 -0.35
C GLU A 43 -16.40 -14.69 -0.93
N ASN A 44 -15.64 -13.95 -1.76
CA ASN A 44 -14.37 -14.40 -2.29
C ASN A 44 -13.34 -14.52 -1.13
N LYS A 45 -12.70 -15.69 -1.05
CA LYS A 45 -11.65 -15.96 -0.06
C LYS A 45 -10.47 -14.99 -0.22
N GLU A 46 -10.06 -14.74 -1.46
CA GLU A 46 -8.94 -13.85 -1.79
C GLU A 46 -9.22 -12.41 -1.33
N ALA A 47 -10.41 -11.88 -1.62
CA ALA A 47 -10.80 -10.54 -1.17
C ALA A 47 -10.84 -10.39 0.37
N ARG A 48 -11.13 -11.47 1.10
CA ARG A 48 -11.06 -11.48 2.57
C ARG A 48 -9.63 -11.54 3.08
N GLU A 49 -8.77 -12.31 2.41
CA GLU A 49 -7.33 -12.38 2.70
C GLU A 49 -6.68 -11.01 2.45
N ASP A 50 -7.01 -10.34 1.35
CA ASP A 50 -6.54 -8.99 1.03
C ASP A 50 -6.87 -7.97 2.14
N ILE A 51 -8.05 -8.06 2.77
CA ILE A 51 -8.41 -7.19 3.90
C ILE A 51 -7.47 -7.42 5.09
N LEU A 52 -7.16 -8.68 5.38
CA LEU A 52 -6.30 -9.05 6.50
C LEU A 52 -4.84 -8.66 6.23
N ASP A 53 -4.35 -8.91 5.02
CA ASP A 53 -2.99 -8.57 4.60
C ASP A 53 -2.79 -7.05 4.54
N THR A 54 -3.75 -6.33 3.94
CA THR A 54 -3.75 -4.86 3.93
C THR A 54 -3.77 -4.30 5.35
N LYS A 55 -4.57 -4.88 6.26
CA LYS A 55 -4.57 -4.47 7.67
C LYS A 55 -3.21 -4.69 8.34
N ALA A 56 -2.53 -5.79 8.00
CA ALA A 56 -1.23 -6.13 8.59
C ALA A 56 -0.11 -5.20 8.11
N TRP A 57 -0.16 -4.72 6.86
CA TRP A 57 0.92 -3.91 6.28
C TRP A 57 0.65 -2.40 6.27
N ARG A 58 -0.60 -1.98 6.42
CA ARG A 58 -0.98 -0.56 6.44
C ARG A 58 -0.29 0.16 7.61
N GLY A 59 0.66 1.03 7.28
CA GLY A 59 1.45 1.83 8.21
C GLY A 59 2.95 1.52 8.17
N ASP A 60 3.32 0.30 7.77
CA ASP A 60 4.72 -0.13 7.66
C ASP A 60 5.26 0.01 6.24
N ASN A 61 4.38 -0.04 5.22
CA ASN A 61 4.77 0.03 3.81
C ASN A 61 3.78 0.88 2.99
N LEU A 62 4.29 1.57 1.97
CA LEU A 62 3.44 2.25 0.99
C LEU A 62 2.77 1.22 0.06
N PRO A 63 1.47 1.39 -0.28
CA PRO A 63 0.79 0.52 -1.22
C PRO A 63 1.48 0.52 -2.59
N LEU A 64 1.45 -0.59 -3.32
CA LEU A 64 2.08 -0.72 -4.64
C LEU A 64 1.59 0.30 -5.68
N TRP A 65 0.37 0.80 -5.52
CA TRP A 65 -0.20 1.83 -6.39
C TRP A 65 0.19 3.26 -5.98
N SER A 66 0.87 3.44 -4.85
CA SER A 66 1.39 4.73 -4.38
C SER A 66 2.55 5.20 -5.26
N ASP A 67 2.64 6.50 -5.49
CA ASP A 67 3.62 7.09 -6.41
C ASP A 67 5.08 6.87 -5.98
N SER A 68 5.32 6.58 -4.70
CA SER A 68 6.66 6.30 -4.16
C SER A 68 6.94 4.82 -3.92
N ALA A 69 6.01 3.92 -4.27
CA ALA A 69 6.19 2.47 -4.10
C ALA A 69 7.33 1.88 -4.95
N GLY A 70 7.82 2.63 -5.95
CA GLY A 70 9.00 2.30 -6.75
C GLY A 70 10.25 3.13 -6.44
N SER A 71 10.22 4.00 -5.42
CA SER A 71 11.42 4.76 -5.03
C SER A 71 12.35 3.85 -4.24
N ILE A 72 13.51 3.55 -4.82
CA ILE A 72 14.56 2.65 -4.31
C ILE A 72 15.00 2.96 -2.86
N HIS A 73 14.69 4.17 -2.35
CA HIS A 73 15.02 4.59 -0.99
C HIS A 73 14.15 3.99 0.13
N ALA A 74 13.05 3.27 -0.15
CA ALA A 74 12.30 2.57 0.91
C ALA A 74 13.00 1.28 1.39
N TYR A 75 13.98 0.76 0.64
CA TYR A 75 14.71 -0.47 0.93
C TYR A 75 16.20 -0.25 1.28
N GLU A 76 16.62 0.96 1.64
CA GLU A 76 17.99 1.27 2.08
C GLU A 76 18.11 1.42 3.60
N SER A 77 17.47 0.53 4.36
CA SER A 77 17.70 0.45 5.83
C SER A 77 17.73 -0.98 6.34
N MET A 78 18.10 -1.94 5.49
CA MET A 78 18.79 -3.13 5.98
C MET A 78 20.28 -2.78 5.95
N PRO A 79 20.98 -2.73 7.10
CA PRO A 79 22.44 -2.68 7.04
C PRO A 79 22.90 -3.91 6.27
N ASP A 80 23.69 -3.70 5.21
CA ASP A 80 24.44 -4.77 4.57
C ASP A 80 25.21 -5.48 5.70
N GLU A 81 24.77 -6.68 6.08
CA GLU A 81 25.63 -7.58 6.82
C GLU A 81 26.78 -7.92 5.88
N GLU A 82 27.92 -7.23 6.06
CA GLU A 82 29.18 -7.64 5.47
C GLU A 82 29.37 -9.13 5.73
N PRO A 83 29.57 -9.97 4.70
CA PRO A 83 29.80 -11.38 4.91
C PRO A 83 31.09 -11.53 5.73
N ALA A 84 30.97 -12.19 6.89
CA ALA A 84 32.08 -12.42 7.80
C ALA A 84 33.31 -12.99 7.06
N PRO A 85 34.53 -12.46 7.29
CA PRO A 85 35.71 -12.94 6.59
C PRO A 85 35.96 -14.43 6.87
N HIS A 86 36.07 -15.20 5.79
CA HIS A 86 36.40 -16.62 5.83
C HIS A 86 37.71 -16.88 6.59
N ARG A 87 37.62 -17.76 7.57
CA ARG A 87 38.68 -18.30 8.44
C ARG A 87 39.92 -18.75 7.66
N ARG A 88 41.12 -18.30 8.04
CA ARG A 88 42.39 -19.03 7.86
C ARG A 88 42.91 -19.45 9.22
N GLN A 89 42.77 -20.73 9.55
CA GLN A 89 43.58 -21.36 10.61
C GLN A 89 44.69 -22.13 9.89
N GLY A 90 45.93 -21.83 10.28
CA GLY A 90 47.11 -22.60 9.91
C GLY A 90 47.32 -23.80 10.81
#